data_AF-A0A0C9Q495-F1
#
_entry.id   AF-A0A0C9Q495-F1
#
_cell.length_a   1.000
_cell.length_b   1.000
_cell.length_c   1.000
_cell.angle_alpha   90.00
_cell.angle_beta   90.00
_cell.angle_gamma   90.00
#
_symmetry.space_group_name_H-M   'P 1'
#
loop_
_entity.id
_entity.type
_entity.pdbx_description
1 polymer ?
#
loop_
_entity_poly.entity_id
_entity_poly.type
_entity_poly.pdbx_seq_one_letter_code
_entity_poly.pdbx_strand_id
1 'polypeptide(L)'
;QIVDADSEGRYIKLHNKGTDEIHLTGWQLTRIAGDEELAFKFSRGAKINAGATVTIWSVDAGTAHDPPQNLVMKKKWPVADSMRSVLANADKEDVASYDRVRSNLSSHASRHRTSGSGFTLGSGVGSTGVRSLFSLLF
;
A
#
# COMPACT_ATOMS: atom_id res chain seq x y z
N GLN A 1 -2.90 -10.02 -1.43
CA GLN A 1 -2.61 -9.06 -0.33
C GLN A 1 -1.99 -7.78 -0.89
N ILE A 2 -2.12 -6.67 -0.15
CA ILE A 2 -1.36 -5.43 -0.38
C ILE A 2 -0.10 -5.52 0.49
N VAL A 3 1.09 -5.48 -0.12
CA VAL A 3 2.37 -5.67 0.60
C VAL A 3 3.09 -4.38 0.91
N ASP A 4 2.89 -3.35 0.10
CA ASP A 4 3.52 -2.06 0.29
C ASP A 4 2.71 -0.95 -0.42
N ALA A 5 2.81 0.25 0.11
CA ALA A 5 2.24 1.46 -0.47
C ALA A 5 3.17 2.63 -0.16
N ASP A 6 3.64 3.32 -1.20
CA ASP A 6 4.62 4.40 -1.07
C ASP A 6 4.03 5.60 -0.33
N SER A 7 4.82 6.22 0.57
CA SER A 7 4.38 7.36 1.38
C SER A 7 4.14 8.62 0.56
N GLU A 8 4.84 8.77 -0.57
CA GLU A 8 4.69 9.91 -1.49
C GLU A 8 3.76 9.57 -2.66
N GLY A 9 2.99 8.48 -2.56
CA GLY A 9 1.98 8.12 -3.55
C GLY A 9 2.56 7.62 -4.88
N ARG A 10 3.82 7.19 -4.94
CA ARG A 10 4.41 6.73 -6.22
C ARG A 10 3.85 5.38 -6.68
N TYR A 11 3.51 4.49 -5.76
CA TYR A 11 2.95 3.17 -6.10
C TYR A 11 2.16 2.52 -4.96
N ILE A 12 1.42 1.47 -5.32
CA ILE A 12 0.91 0.43 -4.41
C ILE A 12 1.29 -0.93 -4.99
N LYS A 13 1.79 -1.85 -4.15
CA LYS A 13 2.27 -3.17 -4.56
C LYS A 13 1.40 -4.28 -3.99
N LEU A 14 0.95 -5.17 -4.88
CA LEU A 14 0.20 -6.37 -4.55
C LEU A 14 1.09 -7.60 -4.66
N HIS A 15 0.79 -8.62 -3.85
CA HIS A 15 1.42 -9.94 -3.93
C HIS A 15 0.33 -11.01 -3.85
N ASN A 16 0.35 -11.92 -4.81
CA ASN A 16 -0.41 -13.16 -4.74
C ASN A 16 0.36 -14.17 -3.89
N LYS A 17 -0.08 -14.39 -2.66
CA LYS A 17 0.49 -15.39 -1.74
C LYS A 17 -0.02 -16.82 -1.99
N GLY A 18 -1.03 -16.98 -2.84
CA GLY A 18 -1.62 -18.27 -3.16
C GLY A 18 -0.74 -19.09 -4.10
N THR A 19 -1.16 -20.33 -4.31
CA THR A 19 -0.53 -21.31 -5.20
C THR A 19 -1.07 -21.27 -6.62
N ASP A 20 -2.17 -20.55 -6.85
CA ASP A 20 -2.84 -20.45 -8.14
C ASP A 20 -2.80 -19.02 -8.70
N GLU A 21 -2.97 -18.89 -10.01
CA GLU A 21 -3.10 -17.59 -10.69
C GLU A 21 -4.42 -16.90 -10.30
N ILE A 22 -4.35 -15.61 -9.96
CA ILE A 22 -5.52 -14.78 -9.67
C ILE A 22 -5.83 -13.90 -10.88
N HIS A 23 -7.04 -14.04 -11.42
CA HIS A 23 -7.59 -13.12 -12.41
C HIS A 23 -8.17 -11.88 -11.72
N LEU A 24 -7.66 -10.70 -12.08
CA LEU A 24 -8.06 -9.43 -11.48
C LEU A 24 -9.14 -8.69 -12.28
N THR A 25 -9.70 -9.31 -13.33
CA THR A 25 -10.72 -8.63 -14.14
C THR A 25 -11.92 -8.28 -13.27
N GLY A 26 -12.31 -7.00 -13.25
CA GLY A 26 -13.39 -6.49 -12.40
C GLY A 26 -12.99 -6.10 -10.98
N TRP A 27 -11.76 -6.40 -10.55
CA TRP A 27 -11.25 -5.99 -9.24
C TRP A 27 -10.98 -4.49 -9.21
N GLN A 28 -10.93 -3.93 -8.00
CA GLN A 28 -10.65 -2.52 -7.76
C GLN A 28 -9.66 -2.33 -6.62
N LEU A 29 -8.67 -1.46 -6.81
CA LEU A 29 -7.77 -0.98 -5.77
C LEU A 29 -8.11 0.48 -5.47
N THR A 30 -8.61 0.75 -4.27
CA THR A 30 -8.96 2.09 -3.79
C THR A 30 -7.91 2.59 -2.80
N ARG A 31 -7.46 3.84 -2.94
CA ARG A 31 -6.68 4.55 -1.92
C ARG A 31 -7.49 5.73 -1.39
N ILE A 32 -7.60 5.80 -0.07
CA ILE A 32 -8.21 6.87 0.71
C ILE A 32 -7.08 7.60 1.43
N ALA A 33 -6.99 8.92 1.28
CA ALA A 33 -5.96 9.75 1.90
C ALA A 33 -6.57 11.10 2.29
N GLY A 34 -6.78 11.31 3.60
CA GLY A 34 -7.57 12.45 4.07
C GLY A 34 -9.00 12.37 3.52
N ASP A 35 -9.44 13.44 2.86
CA ASP A 35 -10.76 13.55 2.22
C ASP A 35 -10.76 13.09 0.74
N GLU A 36 -9.61 12.70 0.20
CA GLU A 36 -9.50 12.24 -1.18
C GLU A 36 -9.58 10.72 -1.28
N GLU A 37 -10.38 10.24 -2.24
CA GLU A 37 -10.46 8.83 -2.61
C GLU A 37 -10.18 8.66 -4.11
N LEU A 38 -9.35 7.68 -4.44
CA LEU A 38 -9.07 7.31 -5.81
C LEU A 38 -9.09 5.80 -6.01
N ALA A 39 -9.84 5.35 -7.00
CA ALA A 39 -9.94 3.96 -7.41
C ALA A 39 -9.20 3.68 -8.73
N PHE A 40 -8.42 2.60 -8.75
CA PHE A 40 -7.87 1.96 -9.93
C PHE A 40 -8.65 0.67 -10.22
N LYS A 41 -9.24 0.57 -11.41
CA LYS A 41 -9.95 -0.62 -11.87
C LYS A 41 -9.05 -1.45 -12.78
N PHE A 42 -8.91 -2.72 -12.46
CA PHE A 42 -8.10 -3.63 -13.27
C PHE A 42 -8.80 -3.93 -14.60
N SER A 43 -8.05 -3.81 -15.70
CA SER A 43 -8.56 -4.08 -17.05
C SER A 43 -8.76 -5.57 -17.30
N ARG A 44 -9.54 -5.90 -18.32
CA ARG A 44 -9.70 -7.28 -18.80
C ARG A 44 -8.32 -7.91 -19.07
N GLY A 45 -8.12 -9.13 -18.58
CA GLY A 45 -6.89 -9.89 -18.75
C GLY A 45 -5.79 -9.60 -17.71
N ALA A 46 -5.98 -8.65 -16.80
CA ALA A 46 -5.06 -8.44 -15.69
C ALA A 46 -5.05 -9.68 -14.77
N LYS A 47 -3.85 -10.13 -14.40
CA LYS A 47 -3.64 -11.34 -13.59
C LYS A 47 -2.36 -11.27 -12.77
N ILE A 48 -2.30 -12.03 -11.68
CA ILE A 48 -1.09 -12.22 -10.87
C ILE A 48 -0.88 -13.72 -10.69
N ASN A 49 0.22 -14.24 -11.25
CA ASN A 49 0.62 -15.63 -11.07
C ASN A 49 0.87 -15.94 -9.58
N ALA A 50 0.83 -17.22 -9.22
CA ALA A 50 1.20 -17.68 -7.88
C ALA A 50 2.58 -17.15 -7.45
N GLY A 51 2.68 -16.61 -6.23
CA GLY A 51 3.91 -16.02 -5.69
C GLY A 51 4.38 -14.73 -6.38
N ALA A 52 3.70 -14.24 -7.42
CA ALA A 52 4.12 -13.06 -8.16
C ALA A 52 3.58 -11.76 -7.55
N THR A 53 4.19 -10.64 -7.93
CA THR A 53 3.74 -9.31 -7.54
C THR A 53 3.20 -8.52 -8.73
N VAL A 54 2.44 -7.47 -8.46
CA VAL A 54 2.15 -6.42 -9.43
C VAL A 54 2.25 -5.09 -8.72
N THR A 55 2.84 -4.10 -9.39
CA THR A 55 2.97 -2.74 -8.88
C THR A 55 2.09 -1.82 -9.70
N ILE A 56 1.24 -1.05 -9.03
CA ILE A 56 0.39 -0.04 -9.64
C ILE A 56 1.00 1.32 -9.37
N TRP A 57 1.64 1.88 -10.39
CA TRP A 57 2.37 3.13 -10.38
C TRP A 57 1.45 4.32 -10.64
N SER A 58 1.76 5.42 -9.97
CA SER A 58 1.24 6.75 -10.26
C SER A 58 1.72 7.24 -11.63
N VAL A 59 0.94 8.09 -12.30
CA VAL A 59 1.28 8.64 -13.64
C VAL A 59 2.60 9.41 -13.65
N ASP A 60 2.99 9.99 -12.52
CA ASP A 60 4.19 10.82 -12.35
C ASP A 60 5.39 10.06 -11.77
N ALA A 61 5.29 8.74 -11.60
CA ALA A 61 6.40 7.94 -11.07
C ALA A 61 7.56 7.77 -12.08
N GLY A 62 7.36 8.13 -13.35
CA GLY A 62 8.37 7.98 -14.41
C GLY A 62 8.59 6.53 -14.86
N THR A 63 7.75 5.60 -14.40
CA THR A 63 7.81 4.17 -14.77
C THR A 63 7.03 3.90 -16.05
N ALA A 64 7.59 3.06 -16.93
CA ALA A 64 6.89 2.61 -18.13
C ALA A 64 5.73 1.67 -17.79
N HIS A 65 4.66 1.72 -18.58
CA HIS A 65 3.57 0.76 -18.49
C HIS A 65 3.99 -0.57 -19.13
N ASP A 66 4.22 -1.59 -18.31
CA ASP A 66 4.73 -2.90 -18.73
C ASP A 66 3.98 -4.03 -17.98
N PRO A 67 2.76 -4.39 -18.43
CA PRO A 67 1.99 -5.48 -17.86
C PRO A 67 2.68 -6.85 -18.04
N PRO A 68 2.49 -7.81 -17.10
CA PRO A 68 1.56 -7.75 -15.98
C PRO A 68 2.17 -7.16 -14.71
N GLN A 69 3.48 -6.96 -14.65
CA GLN A 69 4.20 -6.61 -13.41
C GLN A 69 4.10 -5.12 -13.07
N ASN A 70 4.09 -4.24 -14.08
CA ASN A 70 4.05 -2.79 -13.90
C ASN A 70 2.83 -2.19 -14.60
N LEU A 71 1.83 -1.82 -13.80
CA LEU A 71 0.65 -1.10 -14.27
C LEU A 71 0.82 0.38 -13.94
N VAL A 72 0.50 1.27 -14.86
CA VAL A 72 0.57 2.71 -14.65
C VAL A 72 -0.84 3.25 -14.78
N MET A 73 -1.32 3.93 -13.75
CA MET A 73 -2.62 4.58 -13.81
C MET A 73 -2.52 6.00 -14.39
N LYS A 74 -3.64 6.54 -14.86
CA LYS A 74 -3.68 7.86 -15.52
C LYS A 74 -3.69 9.05 -14.55
N LYS A 75 -3.73 8.79 -13.24
CA LYS A 75 -3.86 9.80 -12.18
C LYS A 75 -2.71 9.65 -11.19
N LYS A 76 -2.60 10.60 -10.25
CA LYS A 76 -1.70 10.48 -9.11
C LYS A 76 -2.41 9.82 -7.94
N TRP A 77 -1.71 8.97 -7.18
CA TRP A 77 -2.28 8.45 -5.95
C TRP A 77 -2.40 9.59 -4.93
N PRO A 78 -3.52 9.72 -4.21
CA PRO A 78 -3.66 10.77 -3.22
C PRO A 78 -2.75 10.49 -2.02
N VAL A 79 -2.23 11.57 -1.42
CA VAL A 79 -1.25 11.53 -0.33
C VAL A 79 -1.74 12.39 0.82
N ALA A 80 -1.69 11.83 2.04
CA ALA A 80 -2.04 12.51 3.28
C ALA A 80 -1.23 11.93 4.45
N ASP A 81 -1.39 12.48 5.65
CA ASP A 81 -0.72 11.97 6.85
C ASP A 81 -1.22 10.58 7.26
N SER A 82 -2.47 10.26 6.97
CA SER A 82 -3.04 8.93 7.14
C SER A 82 -3.69 8.47 5.84
N MET A 83 -3.37 7.24 5.44
CA MET A 83 -3.76 6.68 4.16
C MET A 83 -4.16 5.23 4.33
N ARG A 84 -5.22 4.82 3.64
CA ARG A 84 -5.70 3.44 3.60
C ARG A 84 -5.87 2.98 2.17
N SER A 85 -5.35 1.81 1.85
CA SER A 85 -5.58 1.14 0.57
C SER A 85 -6.44 -0.09 0.78
N VAL A 86 -7.43 -0.29 -0.10
CA VAL A 86 -8.38 -1.41 -0.04
C VAL A 86 -8.43 -2.07 -1.42
N LEU A 87 -8.27 -3.39 -1.45
CA LEU A 87 -8.41 -4.21 -2.64
C LEU A 87 -9.74 -4.96 -2.54
N ALA A 88 -10.62 -4.72 -3.50
CA ALA A 88 -11.91 -5.40 -3.63
C ALA A 88 -11.91 -6.33 -4.85
N ASN A 89 -12.55 -7.49 -4.71
CA ASN A 89 -12.73 -8.46 -5.79
C ASN A 89 -13.84 -8.03 -6.77
N ALA A 90 -14.13 -8.87 -7.77
CA ALA A 90 -15.16 -8.59 -8.77
C ALA A 90 -16.58 -8.49 -8.19
N ASP A 91 -16.84 -9.14 -7.05
CA ASP A 91 -18.09 -9.11 -6.30
C ASP A 91 -18.19 -7.91 -5.34
N LYS A 92 -17.19 -7.02 -5.37
CA LYS A 92 -17.06 -5.83 -4.50
C LYS A 92 -16.82 -6.17 -3.04
N GLU A 93 -16.30 -7.36 -2.76
CA GLU A 93 -15.89 -7.75 -1.40
C GLU A 93 -14.45 -7.31 -1.15
N ASP A 94 -14.21 -6.68 0.00
CA ASP A 94 -12.88 -6.27 0.44
C ASP A 94 -12.04 -7.50 0.83
N VAL A 95 -11.02 -7.81 0.03
CA VAL A 95 -10.16 -8.99 0.23
C VAL A 95 -8.81 -8.66 0.84
N ALA A 96 -8.40 -7.39 0.84
CA ALA A 96 -7.21 -6.92 1.56
C ALA A 96 -7.27 -5.43 1.87
N SER A 97 -6.67 -5.02 2.99
CA SER A 97 -6.43 -3.61 3.31
C SER A 97 -5.01 -3.36 3.78
N TYR A 98 -4.55 -2.12 3.63
CA TYR A 98 -3.25 -1.65 4.08
C TYR A 98 -3.37 -0.22 4.59
N ASP A 99 -3.09 -0.02 5.87
CA ASP A 99 -3.12 1.29 6.52
C ASP A 99 -1.69 1.82 6.69
N ARG A 100 -1.48 3.10 6.40
CA ARG A 100 -0.19 3.78 6.52
C ARG A 100 -0.38 5.16 7.14
N VAL A 101 0.45 5.46 8.13
CA VAL A 101 0.60 6.81 8.69
C VAL A 101 1.97 7.35 8.29
N ARG A 102 2.01 8.57 7.74
CA ARG A 102 3.23 9.31 7.47
C ARG A 102 3.76 9.83 8.81
N SER A 103 4.85 9.28 9.30
CA SER A 103 5.51 9.82 10.50
C SER A 103 6.23 11.10 10.13
N ASN A 104 5.70 12.25 10.59
CA ASN A 104 6.42 13.51 10.52
C ASN A 104 7.46 13.53 11.65
N LEU A 105 8.58 12.82 11.47
CA LEU A 105 9.73 13.00 12.34
C LEU A 105 10.36 14.35 11.99
N SER A 106 9.79 15.42 12.58
CA SER A 106 10.53 16.65 12.78
C SER A 106 11.71 16.32 13.67
N SER A 107 12.84 15.95 13.07
CA SER A 107 14.13 15.97 13.74
C SER A 107 14.51 17.43 13.97
N HIS A 108 13.80 18.09 14.88
CA HIS A 108 14.41 19.12 15.67
C HIS A 108 15.46 18.43 16.52
N ALA A 109 16.64 18.20 15.92
CA ALA A 109 17.86 18.07 16.67
C ALA A 109 18.07 19.41 17.38
N SER A 110 17.40 19.60 18.52
CA SER A 110 17.76 20.63 19.48
C SER A 110 19.13 20.24 20.01
N ARG A 111 20.12 20.95 19.48
CA ARG A 111 21.51 20.96 19.90
C ARG A 111 21.60 20.98 21.43
N HIS A 112 22.25 19.94 21.97
CA HIS A 112 23.27 20.03 23.02
C HIS A 112 23.06 21.12 24.11
N ARG A 113 22.72 20.70 25.34
CA ARG A 113 23.57 20.89 26.54
C ARG A 113 23.06 20.19 27.81
N THR A 114 24.04 19.56 28.48
CA THR A 114 24.22 19.27 29.93
C THR A 114 23.40 18.19 30.65
N SER A 115 24.13 17.13 31.01
CA SER A 115 24.23 16.48 32.34
C SER A 115 22.97 16.00 33.06
N GLY A 116 22.84 14.68 33.23
CA GLY A 116 21.98 14.09 34.26
C GLY A 116 21.59 12.63 34.00
N SER A 117 22.18 11.73 34.79
CA SER A 117 21.78 10.34 35.05
C SER A 117 20.26 10.09 35.01
N GLY A 118 19.80 9.02 34.34
CA GLY A 118 18.46 8.46 34.58
C GLY A 118 17.93 7.51 33.50
N PHE A 119 17.77 6.26 33.89
CA PHE A 119 17.11 5.12 33.23
C PHE A 119 15.80 5.44 32.47
N THR A 120 15.54 4.79 31.32
CA THR A 120 14.43 3.82 31.08
C THR A 120 14.14 3.54 29.58
N LEU A 121 14.00 2.23 29.30
CA LEU A 121 13.05 1.55 28.40
C LEU A 121 12.94 1.96 26.91
N GLY A 122 13.62 1.16 26.07
CA GLY A 122 12.93 0.17 25.25
C GLY A 122 12.01 0.66 24.12
N SER A 123 12.65 1.01 23.01
CA SER A 123 12.18 1.02 21.62
C SER A 123 10.95 0.16 21.30
N GLY A 124 9.88 0.80 20.81
CA GLY A 124 8.74 0.15 20.16
C GLY A 124 8.52 0.72 18.76
N VAL A 125 8.99 -0.01 17.76
CA VAL A 125 8.85 0.26 16.32
C VAL A 125 7.38 0.41 15.91
N GLY A 126 7.07 1.40 15.07
CA GLY A 126 5.75 1.58 14.49
C GLY A 126 5.34 0.35 13.67
N SER A 127 4.25 -0.28 14.05
CA SER A 127 3.67 -1.39 13.30
C SER A 127 2.84 -0.85 12.14
N THR A 128 3.37 -0.96 10.92
CA THR A 128 2.56 -0.95 9.70
C THR A 128 1.68 -2.20 9.76
N GLY A 129 0.43 -2.03 10.20
CA GLY A 129 -0.53 -3.11 10.34
C GLY A 129 -1.07 -3.54 8.99
N VAL A 130 -0.52 -4.62 8.42
CA VAL A 130 -1.14 -5.31 7.29
C VAL A 130 -2.30 -6.14 7.84
N ARG A 131 -3.54 -5.66 7.72
CA ARG A 131 -4.73 -6.46 8.03
C ARG A 131 -5.08 -7.32 6.83
N SER A 132 -4.62 -8.56 6.85
CA SER A 132 -5.05 -9.59 5.89
C SER A 132 -6.36 -10.20 6.38
N LEU A 133 -7.48 -9.89 5.72
CA LEU A 133 -8.80 -10.49 6.03
C LEU A 133 -8.96 -11.92 5.48
N PHE A 134 -7.91 -12.48 4.88
CA PHE A 134 -7.97 -13.75 4.15
C PHE A 134 -7.71 -15.01 4.99
N SER A 135 -7.90 -14.99 6.32
CA SER A 135 -7.54 -16.13 7.19
C SER A 135 -8.70 -17.03 7.62
N LEU A 136 -9.82 -17.11 6.88
CA LEU A 136 -10.97 -17.93 7.31
C LEU A 136 -11.72 -18.71 6.23
N LEU A 137 -11.17 -18.91 5.03
CA LEU A 137 -11.68 -19.93 4.11
C LEU A 137 -10.49 -20.58 3.38
N PHE A 138 -10.35 -21.89 3.60
CA PHE A 138 -9.29 -22.84 3.21
C PHE A 138 -8.09 -22.95 4.17
#